data_AF-A0A4P5VT25-F1
#
_entry.id   AF-A0A4P5VT25-F1
#
_cell.length_a   1.000
_cell.length_b   1.000
_cell.length_c   1.000
_cell.angle_alpha   90.00
_cell.angle_beta   90.00
_cell.angle_gamma   90.00
#
_symmetry.space_group_name_H-M   'P 1'
#
loop_
_entity.id
_entity.type
_entity.pdbx_description
1 polymer ?
#
loop_
_entity_poly.entity_id
_entity_poly.type
_entity_poly.pdbx_seq_one_letter_code
_entity_poly.pdbx_strand_id
1 'polypeptide(L)'
;MTLLRSAAVAFFLAACAGGPDVEALQAGVDAAIAAKDYPGAVAKADEALKIEKILADPAKAWRFESGRVNALAAGGKGADVLSSLERLATPYSAQVTASLYLSLADKLRAAGDGAGYTNLLDAGKKKFPDEVAFQSKLDELKTSADPAEVERLKALGYL
;
A
#
# COMPACT_ATOMS: atom_id res chain seq x y z
N MET A 1 -7.55 60.78 11.64
CA MET A 1 -7.74 61.35 10.30
C MET A 1 -6.43 61.16 9.54
N THR A 2 -6.51 60.63 8.31
CA THR A 2 -5.46 60.60 7.27
C THR A 2 -4.57 59.34 7.12
N LEU A 3 -5.04 58.48 6.20
CA LEU A 3 -4.35 57.71 5.13
C LEU A 3 -3.36 56.59 5.53
N LEU A 4 -3.71 55.31 5.35
CA LEU A 4 -3.75 54.53 4.09
C LEU A 4 -2.36 54.38 3.42
N ARG A 5 -1.81 53.16 3.46
CA ARG A 5 -0.99 52.60 2.37
C ARG A 5 -0.81 51.09 2.53
N SER A 6 -1.55 50.37 1.68
CA SER A 6 -1.39 48.98 1.35
C SER A 6 0.03 48.65 0.91
N ALA A 7 0.51 47.46 1.27
CA ALA A 7 1.51 46.74 0.50
C ALA A 7 1.17 45.24 0.58
N ALA A 8 0.27 44.82 -0.32
CA ALA A 8 0.16 43.43 -0.71
C ALA A 8 1.44 43.07 -1.47
N VAL A 9 2.30 42.26 -0.87
CA VAL A 9 3.43 41.66 -1.59
C VAL A 9 2.93 40.35 -2.18
N ALA A 10 2.50 40.45 -3.44
CA ALA A 10 2.33 39.31 -4.32
C ALA A 10 3.71 38.70 -4.61
N PHE A 11 4.02 37.57 -3.98
CA PHE A 11 5.10 36.69 -4.44
C PHE A 11 4.53 35.81 -5.55
N PHE A 12 4.61 36.31 -6.79
CA PHE A 12 4.27 35.58 -8.00
C PHE A 12 5.52 35.52 -8.88
N LEU A 13 6.49 34.67 -8.53
CA LEU A 13 7.64 34.38 -9.38
C LEU A 13 8.09 32.93 -9.22
N ALA A 14 8.28 32.27 -10.37
CA ALA A 14 8.85 30.93 -10.61
C ALA A 14 7.87 29.75 -10.85
N ALA A 15 7.00 29.88 -11.85
CA ALA A 15 6.45 28.72 -12.56
C ALA A 15 7.17 28.57 -13.92
N CYS A 16 8.44 28.16 -13.89
CA CYS A 16 9.19 27.77 -15.08
C CYS A 16 9.62 26.29 -14.96
N ALA A 17 9.03 25.43 -15.78
CA ALA A 17 9.55 24.14 -16.24
C ALA A 17 10.02 23.08 -15.20
N GLY A 18 9.58 23.15 -13.94
CA GLY A 18 9.73 22.07 -12.99
C GLY A 18 8.51 21.15 -13.05
N GLY A 19 8.64 19.95 -13.63
CA GLY A 19 7.63 18.91 -13.41
C GLY A 19 7.51 18.59 -11.91
N PRO A 20 6.46 17.85 -11.50
CA PRO A 20 6.27 17.50 -10.09
C PRO A 20 7.54 16.87 -9.52
N ASP A 21 7.98 17.40 -8.39
CA ASP A 21 9.14 16.88 -7.66
C ASP A 21 8.78 15.53 -7.06
N VAL A 22 9.24 14.47 -7.71
CA VAL A 22 8.96 13.07 -7.36
C VAL A 22 9.45 12.77 -5.95
N GLU A 23 10.57 13.35 -5.54
CA GLU A 23 11.14 13.14 -4.21
C GLU A 23 10.26 13.82 -3.14
N ALA A 24 9.78 15.04 -3.41
CA ALA A 24 8.84 15.71 -2.50
C ALA A 24 7.50 14.94 -2.39
N LEU A 25 6.99 14.39 -3.50
CA LEU A 25 5.78 13.55 -3.49
C LEU A 25 5.99 12.27 -2.68
N GLN A 26 7.10 11.57 -2.89
CA GLN A 26 7.42 10.35 -2.16
C GLN A 26 7.62 10.64 -0.66
N ALA A 27 8.33 11.71 -0.31
CA ALA A 27 8.50 12.14 1.08
C ALA A 27 7.14 12.42 1.75
N GLY A 28 6.15 12.92 1.01
CA GLY A 28 4.78 13.10 1.49
C GLY A 28 4.07 11.79 1.83
N VAL A 29 4.25 10.75 1.01
CA VAL A 29 3.72 9.39 1.29
C VAL A 29 4.41 8.81 2.52
N ASP A 30 5.74 8.88 2.58
CA ASP A 30 6.53 8.31 3.67
C ASP A 30 6.25 9.01 5.00
N ALA A 31 6.08 10.33 5.00
CA ALA A 31 5.71 11.10 6.18
C ALA A 31 4.32 10.70 6.71
N ALA A 32 3.34 10.47 5.81
CA ALA A 32 2.03 10.01 6.21
C ALA A 32 2.08 8.59 6.81
N ILE A 33 2.88 7.68 6.24
CA ILE A 33 3.13 6.35 6.81
C ILE A 33 3.77 6.47 8.20
N ALA A 34 4.80 7.30 8.36
CA ALA A 34 5.48 7.52 9.63
C ALA A 34 4.54 8.09 10.70
N ALA A 35 3.61 8.96 10.29
CA ALA A 35 2.55 9.49 11.14
C ALA A 35 1.40 8.49 11.42
N LYS A 36 1.45 7.28 10.85
CA LYS A 36 0.37 6.28 10.84
C LYS A 36 -0.94 6.80 10.22
N ASP A 37 -0.87 7.85 9.42
CA ASP A 37 -1.96 8.34 8.58
C ASP A 37 -2.02 7.49 7.30
N TYR A 38 -2.42 6.22 7.46
CA TYR A 38 -2.49 5.28 6.34
C TYR A 38 -3.50 5.71 5.25
N PRO A 39 -4.70 6.23 5.58
CA PRO A 39 -5.59 6.78 4.55
C PRO A 39 -4.97 7.96 3.81
N GLY A 40 -4.28 8.87 4.50
CA GLY A 40 -3.61 10.00 3.87
C GLY A 40 -2.36 9.61 3.07
N ALA A 41 -1.67 8.53 3.44
CA ALA A 41 -0.59 7.95 2.64
C ALA A 41 -1.13 7.36 1.32
N VAL A 42 -2.25 6.63 1.39
CA VAL A 42 -2.95 6.10 0.21
C VAL A 42 -3.38 7.23 -0.72
N ALA A 43 -4.05 8.26 -0.18
CA ALA A 43 -4.50 9.39 -0.96
C ALA A 43 -3.34 10.13 -1.67
N LYS A 44 -2.22 10.35 -0.98
CA LYS A 44 -1.03 10.98 -1.58
C LYS A 44 -0.41 10.12 -2.69
N ALA A 45 -0.32 8.80 -2.49
CA ALA A 45 0.16 7.89 -3.50
C ALA A 45 -0.77 7.85 -4.73
N ASP A 46 -2.09 7.87 -4.53
CA ASP A 46 -3.07 7.93 -5.62
C ASP A 46 -2.99 9.24 -6.40
N GLU A 47 -2.81 10.39 -5.74
CA GLU A 47 -2.60 11.67 -6.43
C GLU A 47 -1.31 11.65 -7.28
N ALA A 48 -0.21 11.08 -6.75
CA ALA A 48 1.03 10.93 -7.50
C ALA A 48 0.84 10.02 -8.73
N LEU A 49 0.08 8.93 -8.59
CA LEU A 49 -0.18 7.98 -9.68
C LEU A 49 -1.12 8.52 -10.78
N LYS A 50 -1.73 9.70 -10.60
CA LYS A 50 -2.46 10.40 -11.68
C LYS A 50 -1.56 11.21 -12.60
N ILE A 51 -0.29 11.41 -12.21
CA ILE A 51 0.66 12.23 -12.96
C ILE A 51 1.25 11.39 -14.10
N GLU A 52 0.99 11.80 -15.35
CA GLU A 52 1.43 11.09 -16.56
C GLU A 52 2.95 10.82 -16.57
N LYS A 53 3.76 11.80 -16.17
CA LYS A 53 5.23 11.65 -16.10
C LYS A 53 5.67 10.57 -15.09
N ILE A 54 4.89 10.34 -14.03
CA ILE A 54 5.15 9.25 -13.08
C ILE A 54 4.75 7.92 -13.71
N LEU A 55 3.59 7.85 -14.35
CA LEU A 55 3.11 6.63 -15.02
C LEU A 55 4.00 6.20 -16.20
N ALA A 56 4.61 7.15 -16.90
CA ALA A 56 5.54 6.89 -18.00
C ALA A 56 6.87 6.26 -17.55
N ASP A 57 7.18 6.26 -16.25
CA ASP A 57 8.37 5.65 -15.68
C ASP A 57 7.97 4.53 -14.70
N PRO A 58 8.04 3.25 -15.12
CA PRO A 58 7.61 2.13 -14.29
C PRO A 58 8.32 2.04 -12.94
N ALA A 59 9.59 2.48 -12.84
CA ALA A 59 10.31 2.45 -11.57
C ALA A 59 9.75 3.51 -10.60
N LYS A 60 9.39 4.70 -11.12
CA LYS A 60 8.73 5.74 -10.32
C LYS A 60 7.32 5.33 -9.92
N ALA A 61 6.52 4.87 -10.87
CA ALA A 61 5.17 4.40 -10.60
C ALA A 61 5.17 3.28 -9.55
N TRP A 62 6.09 2.31 -9.66
CA TRP A 62 6.23 1.25 -8.66
C TRP A 62 6.50 1.76 -7.24
N ARG A 63 7.27 2.83 -7.06
CA ARG A 63 7.54 3.42 -5.73
C ARG A 63 6.24 3.87 -5.05
N PHE A 64 5.38 4.58 -5.77
CA PHE A 64 4.08 5.01 -5.25
C PHE A 64 3.11 3.84 -5.08
N GLU A 65 3.09 2.88 -6.00
CA GLU A 65 2.28 1.65 -5.88
C GLU A 65 2.67 0.84 -4.64
N SER A 66 3.98 0.70 -4.38
CA SER A 66 4.52 0.04 -3.20
C SER A 66 4.16 0.79 -1.92
N GLY A 67 4.29 2.12 -1.90
CA GLY A 67 3.85 2.95 -0.78
C GLY A 67 2.36 2.78 -0.49
N ARG A 68 1.51 2.82 -1.53
CA ARG A 68 0.06 2.64 -1.40
C ARG A 68 -0.30 1.28 -0.82
N VAL A 69 0.22 0.18 -1.38
CA VAL A 69 -0.13 -1.17 -0.90
C VAL A 69 0.40 -1.44 0.52
N ASN A 70 1.57 -0.90 0.88
CA ASN A 70 2.07 -0.98 2.24
C ASN A 70 1.19 -0.20 3.23
N ALA A 71 0.72 0.99 2.85
CA ALA A 71 -0.20 1.78 3.67
C ALA A 71 -1.56 1.08 3.84
N LEU A 72 -2.11 0.49 2.77
CA LEU A 72 -3.34 -0.31 2.84
C LEU A 72 -3.18 -1.48 3.82
N ALA A 73 -2.07 -2.22 3.74
CA ALA A 73 -1.82 -3.34 4.64
C ALA A 73 -1.66 -2.89 6.11
N ALA A 74 -0.88 -1.83 6.36
CA ALA A 74 -0.70 -1.28 7.71
C ALA A 74 -1.99 -0.67 8.28
N GLY A 75 -2.92 -0.24 7.42
CA GLY A 75 -4.26 0.23 7.80
C GLY A 75 -5.33 -0.85 7.89
N GLY A 76 -4.97 -2.15 7.80
CA GLY A 76 -5.91 -3.26 7.92
C GLY A 76 -6.93 -3.33 6.79
N LYS A 77 -6.51 -3.01 5.56
CA LYS A 77 -7.37 -3.01 4.36
C LYS A 77 -7.08 -4.22 3.46
N GLY A 78 -7.22 -5.43 4.00
CA GLY A 78 -6.81 -6.67 3.31
C GLY A 78 -7.47 -6.91 1.95
N ALA A 79 -8.76 -6.57 1.80
CA ALA A 79 -9.44 -6.67 0.52
C ALA A 79 -8.82 -5.73 -0.55
N ASP A 80 -8.49 -4.50 -0.17
CA ASP A 80 -7.88 -3.51 -1.07
C ASP A 80 -6.43 -3.88 -1.41
N VAL A 81 -5.71 -4.51 -0.48
CA VAL A 81 -4.37 -5.08 -0.72
C VAL A 81 -4.43 -6.16 -1.80
N LEU A 82 -5.36 -7.11 -1.68
CA LEU A 82 -5.53 -8.18 -2.67
C LEU A 82 -5.85 -7.63 -4.06
N SER A 83 -6.86 -6.75 -4.14
CA SER A 83 -7.23 -6.11 -5.41
C SER A 83 -6.06 -5.34 -6.03
N SER A 84 -5.25 -4.65 -5.20
CA SER A 84 -4.04 -3.98 -5.66
C SER A 84 -3.01 -4.95 -6.21
N LEU A 85 -2.72 -6.07 -5.51
CA LEU A 85 -1.73 -7.05 -5.96
C LEU A 85 -2.15 -7.76 -7.24
N GLU A 86 -3.45 -8.06 -7.42
CA GLU A 86 -3.99 -8.61 -8.66
C GLU A 86 -3.77 -7.65 -9.83
N ARG A 87 -4.11 -6.37 -9.67
CA ARG A 87 -3.88 -5.34 -10.69
C ARG A 87 -2.39 -5.16 -11.02
N LEU A 88 -1.52 -5.22 -10.01
CA LEU A 88 -0.08 -5.01 -10.17
C LEU A 88 0.65 -6.23 -10.74
N ALA A 89 0.06 -7.42 -10.67
CA ALA A 89 0.71 -8.67 -11.05
C ALA A 89 1.12 -8.74 -12.54
N THR A 90 0.46 -7.98 -13.42
CA THR A 90 0.81 -7.92 -14.85
C THR A 90 1.88 -6.86 -15.14
N PRO A 91 1.68 -5.56 -14.83
CA PRO A 91 2.67 -4.54 -15.14
C PRO A 91 3.95 -4.61 -14.28
N TYR A 92 3.89 -5.25 -13.11
CA TYR A 92 4.99 -5.33 -12.14
C TYR A 92 5.23 -6.76 -11.65
N SER A 93 5.13 -7.75 -12.55
CA SER A 93 5.24 -9.17 -12.21
C SER A 93 6.55 -9.53 -11.48
N ALA A 94 7.66 -8.85 -11.80
CA ALA A 94 8.95 -9.06 -11.15
C ALA A 94 9.00 -8.53 -9.71
N GLN A 95 8.16 -7.55 -9.38
CA GLN A 95 8.10 -6.93 -8.06
C GLN A 95 7.02 -7.56 -7.17
N VAL A 96 5.94 -8.05 -7.78
CA VAL A 96 4.86 -8.79 -7.10
C VAL A 96 5.34 -10.21 -6.82
N THR A 97 6.12 -10.35 -5.75
CA THR A 97 6.81 -11.58 -5.33
C THR A 97 6.14 -12.23 -4.12
N ALA A 98 6.50 -13.49 -3.83
CA ALA A 98 6.08 -14.18 -2.62
C ALA A 98 6.44 -13.41 -1.34
N SER A 99 7.66 -12.87 -1.25
CA SER A 99 8.11 -12.06 -0.12
C SER A 99 7.26 -10.81 0.09
N LEU A 100 6.79 -10.16 -0.99
CA LEU A 100 5.88 -9.03 -0.88
C LEU A 100 4.54 -9.45 -0.26
N TYR A 101 3.95 -10.55 -0.71
CA TYR A 101 2.72 -11.10 -0.14
C TYR A 101 2.86 -11.40 1.35
N LEU A 102 3.93 -12.11 1.74
CA LEU A 102 4.20 -12.45 3.15
C LEU A 102 4.36 -11.19 4.01
N SER A 103 5.14 -10.20 3.53
CA SER A 103 5.35 -8.95 4.26
C SER A 103 4.06 -8.14 4.42
N LEU A 104 3.19 -8.11 3.41
CA LEU A 104 1.90 -7.43 3.50
C LEU A 104 0.92 -8.19 4.41
N ALA A 105 0.96 -9.52 4.40
CA ALA A 105 0.15 -10.35 5.27
C ALA A 105 0.52 -10.08 6.74
N ASP A 106 1.81 -10.10 7.08
CA ASP A 106 2.25 -9.83 8.45
C ASP A 106 1.85 -8.41 8.92
N LYS A 107 1.82 -7.42 8.02
CA LYS A 107 1.28 -6.07 8.31
C LYS A 107 -0.22 -6.07 8.57
N LEU A 108 -1.01 -6.80 7.76
CA LEU A 108 -2.46 -6.93 7.97
C LEU A 108 -2.76 -7.56 9.34
N ARG A 109 -2.01 -8.60 9.70
CA ARG A 109 -2.14 -9.24 11.01
C ARG A 109 -1.82 -8.25 12.14
N ALA A 110 -0.72 -7.50 12.01
CA ALA A 110 -0.34 -6.47 12.99
C ALA A 110 -1.37 -5.32 13.10
N ALA A 111 -2.10 -5.05 12.02
CA ALA A 111 -3.19 -4.08 11.98
C ALA A 111 -4.53 -4.63 12.55
N GLY A 112 -4.57 -5.90 12.96
CA GLY A 112 -5.77 -6.56 13.47
C GLY A 112 -6.73 -7.07 12.38
N ASP A 113 -6.33 -7.05 11.10
CA ASP A 113 -7.10 -7.61 9.99
C ASP A 113 -6.75 -9.09 9.77
N GLY A 114 -7.15 -9.95 10.71
CA GLY A 114 -6.92 -11.40 10.66
C GLY A 114 -7.56 -12.06 9.45
N ALA A 115 -8.74 -11.60 9.02
CA ALA A 115 -9.38 -12.11 7.81
C ALA A 115 -8.58 -11.75 6.55
N GLY A 116 -8.11 -10.50 6.45
CA GLY A 116 -7.21 -10.04 5.40
C GLY A 116 -5.89 -10.79 5.38
N TYR A 117 -5.29 -11.04 6.55
CA TYR A 117 -4.09 -11.86 6.71
C TYR A 117 -4.26 -13.25 6.10
N THR A 118 -5.28 -13.99 6.53
CA THR A 118 -5.55 -15.35 6.05
C THR A 118 -5.84 -15.37 4.55
N ASN A 119 -6.62 -14.40 4.05
CA ASN A 119 -6.90 -14.30 2.61
C ASN A 119 -5.64 -14.06 1.78
N LEU A 120 -4.74 -13.21 2.27
CA LEU A 120 -3.52 -12.88 1.55
C LEU A 120 -2.54 -14.05 1.54
N LEU A 121 -2.49 -14.85 2.61
CA LEU A 121 -1.72 -16.10 2.63
C LEU A 121 -2.28 -17.13 1.63
N ASP A 122 -3.60 -17.33 1.59
CA ASP A 122 -4.24 -18.24 0.63
C ASP A 122 -4.00 -17.81 -0.83
N ALA A 123 -4.19 -16.52 -1.14
CA ALA A 123 -3.89 -15.98 -2.46
C ALA A 123 -2.40 -16.13 -2.82
N GLY A 124 -1.51 -15.86 -1.86
CA GLY A 124 -0.07 -16.05 -2.00
C GLY A 124 0.29 -17.51 -2.33
N LYS A 125 -0.28 -18.48 -1.60
CA LYS A 125 -0.08 -19.92 -1.86
C LYS A 125 -0.54 -20.32 -3.27
N LYS A 126 -1.69 -19.82 -3.72
CA LYS A 126 -2.21 -20.11 -5.07
C LYS A 126 -1.30 -19.54 -6.16
N LYS A 127 -0.73 -18.35 -5.94
CA LYS A 127 0.14 -17.67 -6.89
C LYS A 127 1.56 -18.22 -6.90
N PHE A 128 2.06 -18.66 -5.75
CA PHE A 128 3.41 -19.17 -5.53
C PHE A 128 3.36 -20.55 -4.84
N PRO A 129 2.90 -21.60 -5.56
CA PRO A 129 2.66 -22.92 -4.96
C PRO A 129 3.92 -23.59 -4.40
N ASP A 130 5.09 -23.23 -4.91
CA ASP A 130 6.37 -23.76 -4.46
C ASP A 130 6.91 -23.05 -3.21
N GLU A 131 6.30 -21.92 -2.80
CA GLU A 131 6.70 -21.19 -1.61
C GLU A 131 6.06 -21.82 -0.36
N VAL A 132 6.85 -22.63 0.34
CA VAL A 132 6.43 -23.39 1.53
C VAL A 132 5.99 -22.51 2.69
N ALA A 133 6.49 -21.27 2.78
CA ALA A 133 6.17 -20.36 3.88
C ALA A 133 4.66 -20.05 3.98
N PHE A 134 3.94 -20.01 2.85
CA PHE A 134 2.48 -19.79 2.90
C PHE A 134 1.75 -20.95 3.56
N GLN A 135 2.11 -22.19 3.22
CA GLN A 135 1.50 -23.37 3.84
C GLN A 135 1.81 -23.43 5.34
N SER A 136 3.07 -23.18 5.74
CA SER A 136 3.46 -23.15 7.16
C SER A 136 2.60 -22.17 7.95
N LYS A 137 2.47 -20.92 7.48
CA LYS A 137 1.66 -19.90 8.16
C LYS A 137 0.18 -20.28 8.20
N LEU A 138 -0.38 -20.88 7.14
CA LEU A 138 -1.77 -21.35 7.13
C LEU A 138 -2.00 -22.52 8.10
N ASP A 139 -1.01 -23.39 8.28
CA ASP A 139 -1.08 -24.49 9.25
C ASP A 139 -0.97 -23.97 10.70
N GLU A 140 -0.10 -23.00 10.96
CA GLU A 140 -0.01 -22.33 12.27
C GLU A 140 -1.33 -21.67 12.68
N LEU A 141 -2.11 -21.17 11.72
CA LEU A 141 -3.40 -20.55 11.98
C LEU A 141 -4.48 -21.53 12.47
N LYS A 142 -4.31 -22.85 12.29
CA LYS A 142 -5.28 -23.86 12.73
C LYS A 142 -5.48 -23.90 14.24
N THR A 143 -4.48 -23.43 14.99
CA THR A 143 -4.51 -23.32 16.45
C THR A 143 -4.56 -21.86 16.90
N SER A 144 -4.91 -20.93 16.01
CA SER A 144 -4.98 -19.50 16.34
C SER A 144 -6.04 -19.23 17.42
N ALA A 145 -5.70 -18.33 18.34
CA ALA A 145 -6.63 -17.81 19.33
C ALA A 145 -7.54 -16.70 18.77
N ASP A 146 -7.26 -16.21 17.55
CA ASP A 146 -8.12 -15.24 16.86
C ASP A 146 -9.28 -15.94 16.14
N PRO A 147 -10.54 -15.73 16.58
CA PRO A 147 -11.70 -16.36 15.95
C PRO A 147 -11.88 -15.97 14.48
N ALA A 148 -11.48 -14.77 14.07
CA ALA A 148 -11.62 -14.33 12.68
C ALA A 148 -10.71 -15.13 11.76
N GLU A 149 -9.49 -15.45 12.20
CA GLU A 149 -8.55 -16.28 11.44
C GLU A 149 -9.06 -17.72 11.31
N VAL A 150 -9.56 -18.31 12.40
CA VAL A 150 -10.10 -19.68 12.43
C VAL A 150 -11.35 -19.81 11.56
N GLU A 151 -12.32 -18.90 11.69
CA GLU A 151 -13.52 -18.90 10.84
C GLU A 151 -13.16 -18.73 9.38
N ARG A 152 -12.14 -17.92 9.08
CA ARG A 152 -11.70 -17.74 7.70
C ARG A 152 -11.02 -18.98 7.13
N LEU A 153 -10.21 -19.69 7.91
CA LEU A 153 -9.62 -20.98 7.50
C LEU A 153 -10.70 -22.01 7.15
N LYS A 154 -11.75 -22.15 7.96
CA LYS A 154 -12.89 -23.04 7.68
C LYS A 154 -13.56 -22.67 6.36
N ALA A 155 -13.85 -21.38 6.15
CA ALA A 155 -14.48 -20.90 4.92
C ALA A 155 -13.64 -21.16 3.66
N LEU A 156 -12.31 -21.25 3.81
CA LEU A 156 -11.37 -21.56 2.74
C LEU A 156 -11.08 -23.07 2.59
N GLY A 157 -11.61 -23.91 3.49
CA GLY A 157 -11.44 -25.38 3.46
C GLY A 157 -10.12 -25.89 4.03
N TYR A 158 -9.45 -25.10 4.88
CA TYR A 158 -8.22 -25.50 5.57
C TYR A 158 -8.45 -26.20 6.92
N LEU A 159 -9.66 -26.07 7.47
CA LEU A 159 -10.16 -26.69 8.69
C LEU A 159 -11.50 -27.37 8.38
#